data_AF-A0A6U2FNJ4-F1
#
_entry.id   AF-A0A6U2FNJ4-F1
#
_cell.length_a   1.000
_cell.length_b   1.000
_cell.length_c   1.000
_cell.angle_alpha   90.00
_cell.angle_beta   90.00
_cell.angle_gamma   90.00
#
_symmetry.space_group_name_H-M   'P 1'
#
loop_
_entity.id
_entity.type
_entity.pdbx_description
1 polymer ?
#
loop_
_entity_poly.entity_id
_entity_poly.type
_entity_poly.pdbx_seq_one_letter_code
_entity_poly.pdbx_strand_id
1 'polypeptide(L)'
;VRLLDDPLKRGAWGSWSPDTPPDNPERLRTPIPPDLQGTEVQKVWISGSATCRRYGGFTTGAYIAGKRDALEIADIMGHDVTLETICESREDPGGTGNGNRKGVRG
;
A
#
# COMPACT_ATOMS: atom_id res chain seq x y z
N VAL A 1 21.10 -9.02 9.87
CA VAL A 1 19.97 -8.65 10.76
C VAL A 1 18.80 -9.53 10.41
N ARG A 2 18.23 -10.28 11.37
CA ARG A 2 17.00 -11.04 11.09
C ARG A 2 15.86 -10.03 11.01
N LEU A 3 14.97 -10.15 10.04
CA LEU A 3 13.85 -9.21 9.86
C LEU A 3 12.92 -9.13 11.09
N LEU A 4 12.94 -10.15 11.94
CA LEU A 4 12.21 -10.21 13.21
C LEU A 4 12.83 -9.32 14.30
N ASP A 5 14.12 -9.03 14.23
CA ASP A 5 14.85 -8.22 15.22
C ASP A 5 14.83 -6.72 14.87
N ASP A 6 14.31 -6.36 13.69
CA ASP A 6 14.15 -4.97 13.25
C ASP A 6 12.94 -4.33 13.94
N PRO A 7 13.13 -3.32 14.82
CA PRO A 7 12.03 -2.71 15.57
C PRO A 7 11.00 -1.99 14.68
N LEU A 8 11.37 -1.66 13.43
CA LEU A 8 10.49 -0.98 12.48
C LEU A 8 9.67 -1.94 11.62
N LYS A 9 10.06 -3.22 11.54
CA LYS A 9 9.36 -4.23 10.72
C LYS A 9 8.74 -5.35 11.54
N ARG A 10 9.45 -5.83 12.57
CA ARG A 10 9.06 -6.94 13.45
C ARG A 10 8.54 -8.18 12.70
N GLY A 11 9.05 -8.41 11.50
CA GLY A 11 8.45 -9.32 10.53
C GLY A 11 8.96 -9.07 9.11
N ALA A 12 8.82 -10.06 8.24
CA ALA A 12 9.25 -9.94 6.85
C ALA A 12 8.14 -9.36 5.95
N TRP A 13 6.90 -9.81 6.15
CA TRP A 13 5.69 -9.29 5.53
C TRP A 13 4.46 -9.72 6.35
N GLY A 14 3.33 -9.03 6.16
CA GLY A 14 2.05 -9.47 6.72
C GLY A 14 1.50 -10.67 5.94
N SER A 15 1.21 -11.76 6.64
CA SER A 15 0.41 -12.87 6.14
C SER A 15 -0.74 -13.13 7.09
N TRP A 16 -1.94 -13.31 6.56
CA TRP A 16 -3.10 -13.66 7.36
C TRP A 16 -3.08 -15.16 7.68
N SER A 17 -3.44 -15.50 8.93
CA SER A 17 -3.62 -16.91 9.31
C SER A 17 -4.69 -17.54 8.41
N PRO A 18 -4.62 -18.84 8.09
CA PRO A 18 -5.71 -19.55 7.40
C PRO A 18 -7.08 -19.36 8.06
N ASP A 19 -7.11 -19.15 9.39
CA ASP A 19 -8.33 -18.91 10.16
C ASP A 19 -8.84 -17.46 10.08
N THR A 20 -8.08 -16.57 9.45
CA THR A 20 -8.46 -15.17 9.31
C THR A 20 -9.54 -15.03 8.23
N PRO A 21 -10.64 -14.32 8.51
CA PRO A 21 -11.66 -14.05 7.51
C PRO A 21 -11.06 -13.38 6.26
N PRO A 22 -11.50 -13.76 5.05
CA PRO A 22 -10.92 -13.25 3.81
C PRO A 22 -11.17 -11.75 3.57
N ASP A 23 -12.11 -11.14 4.30
CA ASP A 23 -12.45 -9.72 4.31
C ASP A 23 -11.69 -8.90 5.37
N ASN A 24 -10.85 -9.55 6.18
CA ASN A 24 -10.08 -8.86 7.21
C ASN A 24 -9.13 -7.77 6.68
N PRO A 25 -8.48 -7.91 5.49
CA PRO A 25 -7.74 -6.81 4.87
C PRO A 25 -8.60 -5.56 4.64
N GLU A 26 -9.86 -5.74 4.24
CA GLU A 26 -10.83 -4.68 4.01
C GLU A 26 -11.32 -4.08 5.33
N ARG A 27 -11.46 -4.88 6.39
CA ARG A 27 -11.80 -4.41 7.74
C ARG A 27 -10.71 -3.55 8.37
N LEU A 28 -9.43 -3.84 8.11
CA LEU A 28 -8.33 -2.95 8.51
C LEU A 28 -8.43 -1.55 7.88
N ARG A 29 -9.06 -1.45 6.71
CA ARG A 29 -9.25 -0.19 6.01
C ARG A 29 -10.49 0.57 6.52
N THR A 30 -11.35 -0.07 7.33
CA THR A 30 -12.55 0.59 7.82
C THR A 30 -12.17 1.87 8.56
N PRO A 31 -12.75 3.02 8.17
CA PRO A 31 -12.50 4.29 8.83
C PRO A 31 -12.66 4.16 10.33
N ILE A 32 -11.71 4.71 11.08
CA ILE A 32 -11.86 4.87 12.54
C ILE A 32 -12.59 6.20 12.74
N PRO A 33 -13.90 6.20 13.05
CA PRO A 33 -14.62 7.45 13.30
C PRO A 33 -14.02 8.11 14.54
N PRO A 34 -13.83 9.44 14.55
CA PRO A 34 -13.41 10.13 15.75
C PRO A 34 -14.52 10.04 16.81
N ASP A 35 -14.19 9.56 18.01
CA ASP A 35 -15.11 9.49 19.17
C ASP A 35 -15.27 10.86 19.88
N LEU A 36 -15.20 11.96 19.11
CA LEU A 36 -15.12 13.31 19.67
C LEU A 36 -16.16 14.19 18.99
N GLN A 37 -17.26 14.39 19.73
CA GLN A 37 -18.24 15.47 19.63
C GLN A 37 -17.94 16.49 18.52
N GLY A 38 -18.53 16.28 17.33
CA GLY A 38 -18.76 17.36 16.37
C GLY A 38 -17.88 17.41 15.11
N THR A 39 -17.04 16.42 14.80
CA THR A 39 -16.48 16.31 13.43
C THR A 39 -16.64 14.89 12.87
N GLU A 40 -17.53 14.71 11.89
CA GLU A 40 -17.74 13.43 11.18
C GLU A 40 -16.63 13.09 10.17
N VAL A 41 -15.65 13.98 9.99
CA VAL A 41 -14.63 13.81 8.96
C VAL A 41 -13.62 12.77 9.43
N GLN A 42 -13.46 11.71 8.63
CA GLN A 42 -12.40 10.70 8.79
C GLN A 42 -11.02 11.37 8.82
N LYS A 43 -10.18 10.97 9.78
CA LYS A 43 -8.82 11.55 9.95
C LYS A 43 -7.69 10.53 9.80
N VAL A 44 -8.02 9.25 9.75
CA VAL A 44 -7.04 8.15 9.74
C VAL A 44 -7.37 7.18 8.62
N TRP A 45 -6.35 6.86 7.83
CA TRP A 45 -6.37 5.86 6.76
C TRP A 45 -5.21 4.90 6.97
N ILE A 46 -5.46 3.61 6.72
CA ILE A 46 -4.47 2.55 6.91
C ILE A 46 -4.17 1.94 5.54
N SER A 47 -2.89 1.98 5.14
CA SER A 47 -2.41 1.45 3.86
C SER A 47 -1.24 0.48 4.04
N GLY A 48 -0.91 -0.24 2.97
CA GLY A 48 0.23 -1.14 2.90
C GLY A 48 -0.11 -2.52 2.36
N SER A 49 0.90 -3.40 2.28
CA SER A 49 0.72 -4.72 1.67
C SER A 49 -0.31 -5.57 2.40
N ALA A 50 -0.48 -5.40 3.72
CA ALA A 50 -1.46 -6.17 4.50
C ALA A 50 -2.92 -5.81 4.21
N THR A 51 -3.19 -4.61 3.66
CA THR A 51 -4.55 -4.13 3.31
C THR A 51 -4.94 -4.45 1.86
N CYS A 52 -4.04 -5.10 1.11
CA CYS A 52 -4.30 -5.59 -0.24
C CYS A 52 -4.65 -7.09 -0.20
N ARG A 53 -5.94 -7.42 -0.31
CA ARG A 53 -6.41 -8.82 -0.26
C ARG A 53 -5.77 -9.72 -1.32
N ARG A 54 -5.65 -9.25 -2.56
CA ARG A 54 -5.21 -10.08 -3.69
C ARG A 54 -3.70 -10.24 -3.79
N TYR A 55 -2.95 -9.24 -3.36
CA TYR A 55 -1.48 -9.19 -3.49
C TYR A 55 -0.81 -8.96 -2.13
N GLY A 56 -1.41 -9.50 -1.07
CA GLY A 56 -0.93 -9.36 0.31
C GLY A 56 0.50 -9.89 0.48
N GLY A 57 1.32 -9.12 1.20
CA GLY A 57 2.73 -9.46 1.42
C GLY A 57 3.69 -9.16 0.25
N PHE A 58 3.17 -8.71 -0.90
CA PHE A 58 3.98 -8.30 -2.05
C PHE A 58 4.13 -6.77 -2.14
N THR A 59 5.23 -6.32 -2.73
CA THR A 59 5.48 -4.89 -3.03
C THR A 59 4.40 -4.31 -3.95
N THR A 60 3.98 -5.06 -4.97
CA THR A 60 2.88 -4.68 -5.85
C THR A 60 1.56 -4.48 -5.09
N GLY A 61 1.30 -5.28 -4.06
CA GLY A 61 0.13 -5.10 -3.20
C GLY A 61 0.19 -3.81 -2.39
N ALA A 62 1.36 -3.48 -1.83
CA ALA A 62 1.56 -2.20 -1.13
C ALA A 62 1.37 -1.00 -2.06
N TYR A 63 1.88 -1.08 -3.29
CA TYR A 63 1.73 -0.03 -4.30
C TYR A 63 0.26 0.20 -4.68
N ILE A 64 -0.47 -0.89 -4.98
CA ILE A 64 -1.89 -0.83 -5.33
C ILE A 64 -2.71 -0.28 -4.16
N ALA A 65 -2.44 -0.74 -2.92
CA ALA A 65 -3.11 -0.24 -1.73
C ALA A 65 -2.86 1.27 -1.55
N GLY A 66 -1.60 1.71 -1.63
CA GLY A 66 -1.24 3.13 -1.49
C GLY A 66 -1.93 4.02 -2.52
N LYS A 67 -1.99 3.58 -3.78
CA LYS A 67 -2.72 4.33 -4.83
C LYS A 67 -4.20 4.44 -4.56
N ARG A 68 -4.85 3.31 -4.25
CA ARG A 68 -6.29 3.27 -3.94
C ARG A 68 -6.61 4.21 -2.78
N ASP A 69 -5.84 4.13 -1.70
CA ASP A 69 -6.10 4.90 -0.49
C ASP A 69 -5.82 6.40 -0.71
N ALA A 70 -4.81 6.74 -1.54
CA ALA A 70 -4.55 8.13 -1.94
C ALA A 70 -5.70 8.74 -2.77
N LEU A 71 -6.31 7.96 -3.68
CA LEU A 71 -7.48 8.41 -4.44
C LEU A 71 -8.69 8.65 -3.53
N GLU A 72 -8.92 7.74 -2.59
CA GLU A 72 -10.01 7.87 -1.61
C GLU A 72 -9.84 9.12 -0.74
N ILE A 73 -8.61 9.41 -0.30
CA ILE A 73 -8.31 10.65 0.44
C ILE A 73 -8.50 11.88 -0.43
N ALA A 74 -8.03 11.85 -1.69
CA ALA A 74 -8.18 12.98 -2.60
C ALA A 74 -9.66 13.32 -2.86
N ASP A 75 -10.49 12.30 -3.08
CA ASP A 75 -11.94 12.44 -3.27
C ASP A 75 -12.62 13.05 -2.02
N ILE A 76 -12.32 12.52 -0.82
CA ILE A 76 -12.84 13.05 0.45
C ILE A 76 -12.42 14.52 0.67
N MET A 77 -11.22 14.89 0.26
CA MET A 77 -10.68 16.24 0.39
C MET A 77 -11.15 17.19 -0.72
N GLY A 78 -11.95 16.72 -1.67
CA GLY A 78 -12.49 17.53 -2.78
C GLY A 78 -11.48 17.83 -3.88
N HIS A 79 -10.42 17.03 -4.00
CA HIS A 79 -9.48 17.10 -5.10
C HIS A 79 -9.92 16.16 -6.24
N ASP A 80 -10.07 16.70 -7.45
CA ASP A 80 -10.31 15.90 -8.65
C ASP A 80 -8.99 15.23 -9.10
N VAL A 81 -8.73 14.04 -8.56
CA VAL A 81 -7.53 13.25 -8.87
C VAL A 81 -7.96 11.98 -9.59
N THR A 82 -7.58 11.87 -10.86
CA THR A 82 -7.79 10.66 -11.64
C THR A 82 -6.65 9.67 -11.41
N LEU A 83 -6.91 8.38 -11.69
CA LEU A 83 -5.90 7.32 -11.62
C LEU A 83 -4.64 7.65 -12.44
N GLU A 84 -4.78 8.41 -13.53
CA GLU A 84 -3.69 8.84 -14.41
C GLU A 84 -2.74 9.81 -13.69
N THR A 85 -3.27 10.78 -12.93
CA THR A 85 -2.49 11.77 -12.17
C THR A 85 -1.54 11.13 -11.16
N ILE A 86 -1.90 9.99 -10.56
CA ILE A 86 -1.04 9.28 -9.60
C ILE A 86 -0.01 8.39 -10.32
N CYS A 87 -0.32 7.91 -11.52
CA CYS A 87 0.62 7.13 -12.34
C CYS A 87 1.75 7.98 -12.94
N GLU A 88 1.56 9.29 -13.11
CA GLU A 88 2.53 10.21 -13.70
C GLU A 88 3.60 10.74 -12.72
N SER A 89 3.60 10.26 -11.47
CA SER A 89 4.79 10.36 -10.61
C SER A 89 5.86 9.40 -11.12
N ARG A 90 6.46 9.84 -12.23
CA ARG A 90 7.60 9.33 -12.97
C ARG A 90 8.57 8.62 -12.03
N GLU A 91 8.76 7.33 -12.26
CA GLU A 91 10.00 6.66 -11.88
C GLU A 91 11.15 7.57 -12.30
N ASP A 92 11.91 8.09 -11.33
CA ASP A 92 13.21 8.68 -11.61
C ASP A 92 14.03 7.59 -12.32
N PRO A 93 14.49 7.79 -13.57
CA PRO A 93 15.30 6.78 -14.27
C PRO A 93 16.73 6.69 -13.72
N GLY A 94 17.01 7.30 -12.57
CA GLY A 94 18.33 7.47 -11.97
C GLY A 94 18.68 6.41 -10.92
N GLY A 95 18.73 5.15 -11.32
CA GLY A 95 19.23 4.04 -10.50
C GLY A 95 19.99 3.05 -11.36
N THR A 96 21.21 3.41 -11.74
CA THR A 96 22.16 2.64 -12.56
C THR A 96 22.48 1.26 -11.95
N GLY A 97 21.70 0.25 -12.30
CA GLY A 97 22.04 -1.17 -12.17
C GLY A 97 22.75 -1.67 -13.42
N ASN A 98 24.03 -1.36 -13.57
CA ASN A 98 24.89 -1.87 -14.63
C ASN A 98 25.06 -3.39 -14.42
N GLY A 99 24.36 -4.21 -15.21
CA GLY A 99 24.28 -5.66 -15.06
C GLY A 99 24.26 -6.37 -16.41
N ASN A 100 25.38 -6.28 -17.10
CA ASN A 100 25.69 -6.87 -18.40
C ASN A 100 25.25 -8.35 -18.53
N ARG A 101 24.26 -8.66 -19.37
CA ARG A 101 24.13 -9.98 -20.02
C ARG A 101 23.76 -9.82 -21.49
N LYS A 102 24.81 -9.75 -22.31
CA LYS A 102 24.78 -10.24 -23.70
C LYS A 102 24.16 -11.64 -23.73
N GLY A 103 23.12 -11.81 -24.53
CA GLY A 103 22.56 -13.09 -24.94
C GLY A 103 21.93 -12.92 -26.31
N VAL A 104 22.79 -12.72 -27.32
CA VAL A 104 22.42 -12.66 -28.74
C VAL A 104 22.00 -14.06 -29.19
N ARG A 105 20.89 -14.10 -29.94
CA ARG A 105 20.37 -15.25 -30.69
C ARG A 105 21.46 -15.96 -31.50
N GLY A 106 21.46 -17.29 -31.46
CA GLY A 106 22.03 -18.19 -32.47
C GLY A 106 20.97 -19.23 -32.79
#